data_AF-A0A2I0R5U7-F1
#
_entry.id   AF-A0A2I0R5U7-F1
#
_cell.length_a   1.000
_cell.length_b   1.000
_cell.length_c   1.000
_cell.angle_alpha   90.00
_cell.angle_beta   90.00
_cell.angle_gamma   90.00
#
_symmetry.space_group_name_H-M   'P 1'
#
loop_
_entity.id
_entity.type
_entity.pdbx_description
1 polymer ?
#
loop_
_entity_poly.entity_id
_entity_poly.type
_entity_poly.pdbx_seq_one_letter_code
_entity_poly.pdbx_strand_id
1 'polypeptide(L)'
;MRHLFFLFLTVTLFSCNNNNALCDCVEAGEEVNRISASFFDRTPTQAGKDSLVQAKKHRDEICAPFQEMMPKELHKKAAECESLEFTGELK
;
A
#
# COMPACT_ATOMS: atom_id res chain seq x y z
N MET A 1 29.93 28.76 21.88
CA MET A 1 29.13 29.64 20.99
C MET A 1 29.08 28.95 19.64
N ARG A 2 28.04 28.16 19.35
CA ARG A 2 26.72 28.62 18.86
C ARG A 2 26.70 28.76 17.34
N HIS A 3 26.67 27.62 16.67
CA HIS A 3 26.12 27.43 15.32
C HIS A 3 25.51 26.01 15.37
N LEU A 4 24.27 25.73 15.80
CA LEU A 4 22.97 26.34 15.53
C LEU A 4 22.72 26.56 14.04
N PHE A 5 22.87 25.49 13.25
CA PHE A 5 22.24 25.39 11.93
C PHE A 5 22.31 23.92 11.49
N PHE A 6 21.23 23.18 11.72
CA PHE A 6 20.63 22.21 10.78
C PHE A 6 19.32 21.72 11.41
N LEU A 7 18.46 22.72 11.65
CA LEU A 7 17.02 22.56 11.75
C LEU A 7 16.55 22.43 10.30
N PHE A 8 16.03 21.26 9.93
CA PHE A 8 15.07 20.97 8.83
C PHE A 8 15.23 19.51 8.39
N LEU A 9 14.52 18.61 9.06
CA LEU A 9 13.98 17.42 8.39
C LEU A 9 12.56 17.15 8.92
N THR A 10 11.74 18.20 8.97
CA THR A 10 10.29 18.10 9.07
C THR A 10 9.71 18.02 7.67
N VAL A 11 9.86 16.90 6.98
CA VAL A 11 8.98 16.57 5.84
C VAL A 11 8.90 15.05 5.69
N THR A 12 8.01 14.42 6.44
CA THR A 12 7.25 13.31 5.85
C THR A 12 5.79 13.61 6.13
N LEU A 13 5.15 14.01 5.04
CA LEU A 13 3.74 14.26 4.89
C LEU A 13 2.98 13.05 5.44
N PHE A 14 2.40 13.17 6.63
CA PHE A 14 1.21 12.41 6.94
C PHE A 14 0.11 12.98 6.06
N SER A 15 0.08 12.58 4.79
CA SER A 15 -1.14 12.65 4.00
C SER A 15 -2.11 11.67 4.66
N CYS A 16 -2.85 12.14 5.67
CA CYS A 16 -4.12 11.55 6.03
C CYS A 16 -5.06 11.79 4.85
N ASN A 17 -4.88 11.05 3.76
CA ASN A 17 -5.82 11.05 2.66
C ASN A 17 -7.08 10.31 3.14
N ASN A 18 -8.25 10.79 2.70
CA ASN A 18 -9.56 10.34 3.18
C ASN A 18 -9.63 8.82 3.39
N ASN A 19 -10.23 8.38 4.51
CA ASN A 19 -10.49 6.98 4.88
C ASN A 19 -11.26 6.21 3.79
N ASN A 20 -10.60 5.83 2.71
CA ASN A 20 -11.16 5.00 1.66
C ASN A 20 -10.53 3.63 1.77
N ALA A 21 -11.28 2.72 2.37
CA ALA A 21 -10.87 1.35 2.63
C ALA A 21 -10.39 0.60 1.36
N LEU A 22 -10.82 1.02 0.16
CA LEU A 22 -10.28 0.46 -1.09
C LEU A 22 -8.83 0.91 -1.35
N CYS A 23 -8.50 2.17 -1.06
CA CYS A 23 -7.12 2.63 -1.21
C CYS A 23 -6.21 1.93 -0.19
N ASP A 24 -6.67 1.76 1.05
CA ASP A 24 -5.94 1.00 2.08
C ASP A 24 -5.69 -0.44 1.62
N CYS A 25 -6.72 -1.08 1.02
CA CYS A 25 -6.59 -2.41 0.43
C CYS A 25 -5.49 -2.46 -0.65
N VAL A 26 -5.44 -1.47 -1.55
CA VAL A 26 -4.41 -1.44 -2.59
C VAL A 26 -3.03 -1.18 -2.01
N GLU A 27 -2.89 -0.27 -1.06
CA GLU A 27 -1.61 0.00 -0.38
C GLU A 27 -1.08 -1.23 0.36
N ALA A 28 -1.95 -2.00 1.03
CA ALA A 28 -1.55 -3.28 1.62
C ALA A 28 -1.15 -4.32 0.56
N GLY A 29 -1.74 -4.26 -0.64
CA GLY A 29 -1.31 -5.04 -1.79
C GLY A 29 0.10 -4.68 -2.25
N GLU A 30 0.39 -3.39 -2.37
CA GLU A 30 1.72 -2.87 -2.71
C GLU A 30 2.77 -3.26 -1.66
N GLU A 31 2.41 -3.27 -0.37
CA GLU A 31 3.31 -3.72 0.69
C GLU A 31 3.65 -5.22 0.57
N VAL A 32 2.67 -6.07 0.26
CA VAL A 32 2.93 -7.49 -0.04
C VAL A 32 3.86 -7.64 -1.24
N ASN A 33 3.63 -6.86 -2.30
CA ASN A 33 4.50 -6.84 -3.48
C ASN A 33 5.93 -6.39 -3.12
N ARG A 34 6.10 -5.31 -2.35
CA ARG A 34 7.40 -4.81 -1.93
C ARG A 34 8.17 -5.82 -1.09
N ILE A 35 7.53 -6.46 -0.11
CA ILE A 35 8.17 -7.48 0.73
C ILE A 35 8.56 -8.69 -0.13
N SER A 36 7.65 -9.18 -0.95
CA SER A 36 7.92 -10.36 -1.81
C SER A 36 9.00 -10.08 -2.86
N ALA A 37 9.00 -8.89 -3.47
CA ALA A 37 10.02 -8.45 -4.40
C ALA A 37 11.41 -8.44 -3.75
N SER A 38 11.51 -8.03 -2.48
CA SER A 38 12.78 -8.03 -1.75
C SER A 38 13.45 -9.41 -1.69
N PHE A 39 12.71 -10.52 -1.87
CA PHE A 39 13.27 -11.87 -1.85
C PHE A 39 14.04 -12.23 -3.13
N PHE A 40 13.89 -11.44 -4.21
CA PHE A 40 14.73 -11.59 -5.40
C PHE A 40 16.11 -10.96 -5.22
N ASP A 41 16.22 -9.92 -4.37
CA ASP A 41 17.47 -9.18 -4.16
C ASP A 41 18.28 -9.69 -2.96
N ARG A 42 17.67 -10.49 -2.08
CA ARG A 42 18.34 -11.04 -0.89
C ARG A 42 17.86 -12.44 -0.55
N THR A 43 18.73 -13.22 0.09
CA THR A 43 18.36 -14.52 0.65
C THR A 43 17.18 -14.37 1.63
N PRO A 44 16.06 -15.07 1.41
CA PRO A 44 14.91 -14.99 2.31
C PRO A 44 15.25 -15.45 3.72
N THR A 45 14.90 -14.64 4.72
CA THR A 45 15.04 -14.98 6.13
C THR A 45 13.70 -15.43 6.71
N GLN A 46 13.71 -16.11 7.87
CA GLN A 46 12.46 -16.47 8.54
C GLN A 46 11.66 -15.23 8.93
N ALA A 47 12.31 -14.20 9.47
CA ALA A 47 11.67 -12.91 9.75
C ALA A 47 11.03 -12.29 8.50
N GLY A 48 11.69 -12.35 7.35
CA GLY A 48 11.11 -11.89 6.08
C GLY A 48 9.86 -12.68 5.70
N LYS A 49 9.89 -14.01 5.85
CA LYS A 49 8.71 -14.87 5.60
C LYS A 49 7.56 -14.53 6.55
N ASP A 50 7.85 -14.31 7.82
CA ASP A 50 6.85 -13.96 8.83
C ASP A 50 6.22 -12.58 8.52
N SER A 51 7.03 -11.60 8.12
CA SER A 51 6.54 -10.30 7.64
C SER A 51 5.64 -10.44 6.42
N LEU A 52 6.00 -11.30 5.46
CA LEU A 52 5.17 -11.55 4.27
C LEU A 52 3.83 -12.20 4.65
N VAL A 53 3.82 -13.16 5.59
CA VAL A 53 2.58 -13.78 6.07
C VAL A 53 1.67 -12.75 6.75
N GLN A 54 2.24 -11.89 7.61
CA GLN A 54 1.48 -10.84 8.28
C GLN A 54 0.91 -9.83 7.29
N ALA A 55 1.71 -9.37 6.32
CA ALA A 55 1.24 -8.44 5.29
C ALA A 55 0.12 -9.04 4.43
N LYS A 56 0.23 -10.32 4.05
CA LYS A 56 -0.84 -11.03 3.32
C LYS A 56 -2.13 -11.09 4.13
N LYS A 57 -2.04 -11.48 5.40
CA LYS A 57 -3.20 -11.56 6.28
C LYS A 57 -3.87 -10.19 6.43
N HIS A 58 -3.09 -9.14 6.66
CA HIS A 58 -3.62 -7.79 6.78
C HIS A 58 -4.35 -7.35 5.51
N ARG A 59 -3.71 -7.52 4.34
CA ARG A 59 -4.32 -7.24 3.04
C ARG A 59 -5.64 -8.01 2.87
N ASP A 60 -5.64 -9.32 3.13
CA ASP A 60 -6.83 -10.16 2.93
C ASP A 60 -8.00 -9.71 3.82
N GLU A 61 -7.72 -9.30 5.07
CA GLU A 61 -8.72 -8.78 6.00
C GLU A 61 -9.35 -7.47 5.50
N ILE A 62 -8.53 -6.50 5.07
CA ILE A 62 -9.05 -5.20 4.64
C ILE A 62 -9.64 -5.23 3.23
N CYS A 63 -9.16 -6.14 2.38
CA CYS A 63 -9.64 -6.29 1.01
C CYS A 63 -10.90 -7.15 0.88
N ALA A 64 -11.28 -7.89 1.92
CA ALA A 64 -12.45 -8.79 1.89
C ALA A 64 -13.74 -8.15 1.34
N PRO A 65 -14.08 -6.88 1.64
CA PRO A 65 -15.29 -6.23 1.10
C PRO A 65 -15.25 -5.95 -0.41
N PHE A 66 -14.07 -6.04 -1.04
CA PHE A 66 -13.86 -5.66 -2.44
C PHE A 66 -13.62 -6.84 -3.38
N GLN A 67 -13.34 -8.05 -2.86
CA GLN A 67 -12.97 -9.22 -3.66
C GLN A 67 -14.05 -9.65 -4.66
N GLU A 68 -15.32 -9.55 -4.26
CA GLU A 68 -16.48 -9.93 -5.07
C GLU A 68 -17.15 -8.70 -5.73
N MET A 69 -16.51 -7.53 -5.66
CA MET A 69 -17.08 -6.31 -6.22
C MET A 69 -16.98 -6.32 -7.74
N MET A 70 -18.07 -5.94 -8.41
CA MET A 70 -18.08 -5.88 -9.87
C MET A 70 -17.04 -4.85 -10.36
N PRO A 71 -16.34 -5.09 -11.48
CA PRO A 71 -15.29 -4.19 -11.96
C PRO A 71 -15.73 -2.73 -12.08
N LYS A 72 -16.96 -2.48 -12.55
CA LYS A 72 -17.52 -1.12 -12.66
C LYS A 72 -17.66 -0.41 -11.31
N GLU A 73 -18.06 -1.14 -10.26
CA GLU A 73 -18.21 -0.58 -8.92
C GLU A 73 -16.84 -0.35 -8.27
N LEU A 74 -15.90 -1.26 -8.51
CA LEU A 74 -14.52 -1.13 -8.08
C LEU A 74 -13.85 0.10 -8.72
N HIS A 75 -14.00 0.29 -10.03
CA HIS A 75 -13.52 1.48 -10.74
C HIS A 75 -14.14 2.78 -10.21
N LYS A 76 -15.42 2.75 -9.86
CA LYS A 76 -16.07 3.93 -9.27
C LYS A 76 -15.48 4.28 -7.90
N LYS A 77 -15.27 3.28 -7.04
CA LYS A 77 -14.65 3.49 -5.72
C LYS A 77 -13.18 3.88 -5.82
N ALA A 78 -12.49 3.38 -6.84
CA ALA A 78 -11.12 3.71 -7.14
C ALA A 78 -10.91 5.17 -7.55
N ALA A 79 -11.91 5.79 -8.19
CA ALA A 79 -11.84 7.21 -8.57
C ALA A 79 -11.73 8.15 -7.35
N GLU A 80 -12.04 7.64 -6.15
CA GLU A 80 -11.87 8.36 -4.87
C GLU A 80 -10.46 8.16 -4.28
N CYS A 81 -9.60 7.36 -4.92
CA CYS A 81 -8.19 7.23 -4.57
C CYS A 81 -7.36 8.17 -5.46
N GLU A 82 -6.76 9.18 -4.85
CA GLU A 82 -5.94 10.21 -5.54
C GLU A 82 -4.72 9.61 -6.27
N SER A 83 -4.33 8.37 -5.94
CA SER A 83 -3.12 7.69 -6.41
C SER A 83 -3.34 6.44 -7.29
N LEU A 84 -4.59 6.01 -7.53
CA LEU A 84 -4.84 4.78 -8.30
C LEU A 84 -5.16 5.06 -9.76
N GLU A 85 -4.14 5.06 -10.61
CA GLU A 85 -4.33 4.99 -12.06
C GLU A 85 -4.68 3.55 -12.47
N PHE A 86 -5.96 3.27 -12.67
CA PHE A 86 -6.39 2.00 -13.29
C PHE A 86 -6.21 2.10 -14.80
N THR A 87 -5.16 1.49 -15.36
CA THR A 87 -5.07 1.23 -16.81
C THR A 87 -6.01 0.08 -17.17
N GLY A 88 -7.30 0.35 -17.17
CA GLY A 88 -8.33 -0.60 -17.60
C GLY A 88 -8.36 -0.75 -19.11
N GLU A 89 -7.42 -1.49 -19.70
CA GLU A 89 -7.62 -2.04 -21.04
C GLU A 89 -8.49 -3.31 -20.93
N LEU A 90 -9.80 -3.11 -20.73
CA LEU A 90 -10.79 -4.12 -21.08
C LEU A 90 -10.93 -4.11 -22.60
N LYS A 91 -10.19 -4.99 -23.28
CA LYS A 91 -10.39 -5.29 -24.71
C LYS A 91 -11.52 -6.28 -24.91
#